data_AF-A0A0S7YVS5-F1
#
_entry.id   AF-A0A0S7YVS5-F1
#
_cell.length_a   1.000
_cell.length_b   1.000
_cell.length_c   1.000
_cell.angle_alpha   90.00
_cell.angle_beta   90.00
_cell.angle_gamma   90.00
#
_symmetry.space_group_name_H-M   'P 1'
#
loop_
_entity.id
_entity.type
_entity.pdbx_description
1 polymer ?
#
loop_
_entity_poly.entity_id
_entity_poly.type
_entity_poly.pdbx_seq_one_letter_code
_entity_poly.pdbx_strand_id
1 'polypeptide(L)'
;MAITDKHHWDIDARFRSLLQKAVRRGDVDLVFTTSAILESLSSKEKNWFRNQTAIVTFEECWPLGTDLVFNRKFHSKVAALVKVTRSKKAKDATGLGFLAYALSEGDRSVLTGSAEDRHIRIVSNAVRRPDEFWNWVDQIKTAACAKILVENAHRFRQAGLARDRAVIQAAAYLAVIGDIPPVELAAQHTQAFPYWVALDMHTPQGRRVLKDVARDLHIPLKQLEWTLFYFEGAQTNDSAMSIWWERSCNWYFQKIGLPMEEAHLIWEPARVQVIEALSEDSRQLHRDLYTWKLTNREGVEGLKKQVELFISHFDSGQMDQLELF
;
A
#
# COMPACT_ATOMS: atom_id res chain seq x y z
N MET A 1 -15.16 4.44 -22.95
CA MET A 1 -14.29 4.72 -21.79
C MET A 1 -13.45 3.47 -21.55
N ALA A 2 -12.14 3.53 -21.77
CA ALA A 2 -11.28 2.35 -21.60
C ALA A 2 -10.80 2.29 -20.14
N ILE A 3 -11.59 1.64 -19.28
CA ILE A 3 -11.18 1.29 -17.89
C ILE A 3 -10.18 0.13 -17.91
N THR A 4 -10.20 -0.64 -18.99
CA THR A 4 -9.24 -1.68 -19.31
C THR A 4 -8.16 -1.12 -20.24
N ASP A 5 -6.93 -1.61 -20.13
CA ASP A 5 -5.83 -1.22 -21.03
C ASP A 5 -6.22 -1.48 -22.51
N LYS A 6 -5.47 -0.96 -23.50
CA LYS A 6 -5.71 -1.12 -24.94
C LYS A 6 -5.89 -2.58 -25.39
N HIS A 7 -5.50 -3.54 -24.55
CA HIS A 7 -5.66 -4.96 -24.77
C HIS A 7 -6.93 -5.56 -24.12
N HIS A 8 -7.80 -4.80 -23.45
CA HIS A 8 -9.05 -5.23 -22.81
C HIS A 8 -8.97 -6.30 -21.70
N TRP A 9 -7.77 -6.77 -21.31
CA TRP A 9 -7.59 -7.88 -20.35
C TRP A 9 -6.94 -7.52 -19.01
N ASP A 10 -6.57 -6.25 -18.80
CA ASP A 10 -5.90 -5.81 -17.57
C ASP A 10 -6.47 -4.48 -17.06
N ILE A 11 -6.56 -4.35 -15.73
CA ILE A 11 -6.94 -3.08 -15.07
C ILE A 11 -5.92 -2.04 -15.52
N ASP A 12 -6.41 -0.89 -15.99
CA ASP A 12 -5.53 0.24 -16.26
C ASP A 12 -4.72 0.57 -14.99
N ALA A 13 -3.39 0.56 -15.14
CA ALA A 13 -2.44 0.76 -14.05
C ALA A 13 -2.71 2.05 -13.24
N ARG A 14 -3.34 3.04 -13.88
CA ARG A 14 -3.77 4.30 -13.22
C ARG A 14 -4.73 4.04 -12.06
N PHE A 15 -5.71 3.14 -12.18
CA PHE A 15 -6.68 2.86 -11.10
C PHE A 15 -6.06 2.06 -9.96
N ARG A 16 -5.12 1.15 -10.26
CA ARG A 16 -4.36 0.43 -9.23
C ARG A 16 -3.53 1.40 -8.38
N SER A 17 -2.78 2.27 -9.07
CA SER A 17 -1.96 3.31 -8.44
C SER A 17 -2.80 4.31 -7.66
N LEU A 18 -3.94 4.73 -8.23
CA LEU A 18 -4.88 5.65 -7.58
C LEU A 18 -5.46 5.06 -6.30
N LEU A 19 -5.93 3.80 -6.32
CA LEU A 19 -6.49 3.16 -5.13
C LEU A 19 -5.49 3.15 -3.97
N GLN A 20 -4.26 2.71 -4.24
CA GLN A 20 -3.22 2.63 -3.21
C GLN A 20 -2.88 4.02 -2.64
N LYS A 21 -2.76 5.04 -3.49
CA LYS A 21 -2.44 6.41 -3.04
C LYS A 21 -3.62 7.08 -2.33
N ALA A 22 -4.86 6.80 -2.74
CA ALA A 22 -6.06 7.26 -2.04
C ALA A 22 -6.11 6.68 -0.62
N VAL A 23 -5.85 5.38 -0.45
CA VAL A 23 -5.76 4.75 0.88
C VAL A 23 -4.65 5.37 1.72
N ARG A 24 -3.46 5.54 1.14
CA ARG A 24 -2.29 6.11 1.83
C ARG A 24 -2.55 7.54 2.30
N ARG A 25 -3.12 8.38 1.45
CA ARG A 25 -3.42 9.80 1.70
C ARG A 25 -4.76 10.05 2.41
N GLY A 26 -5.51 9.01 2.77
CA GLY A 26 -6.73 9.15 3.58
C GLY A 26 -7.97 9.58 2.80
N ASP A 27 -8.01 9.46 1.47
CA ASP A 27 -9.16 9.86 0.66
C ASP A 27 -10.19 8.73 0.54
N VAL A 28 -11.14 8.71 1.48
CA VAL A 28 -12.18 7.69 1.57
C VAL A 28 -13.14 7.71 0.38
N ASP A 29 -13.46 8.90 -0.16
CA ASP A 29 -14.40 9.01 -1.29
C ASP A 29 -13.79 8.44 -2.58
N LEU A 30 -12.50 8.69 -2.81
CA LEU A 30 -11.76 8.06 -3.90
C LEU A 30 -11.60 6.55 -3.70
N VAL A 31 -11.42 6.07 -2.47
CA VAL A 31 -11.40 4.63 -2.19
C VAL A 31 -12.73 4.00 -2.57
N PHE A 32 -13.87 4.57 -2.19
CA PHE A 32 -15.18 4.06 -2.60
C PHE A 32 -15.37 4.08 -4.11
N THR A 33 -15.10 5.22 -4.74
CA THR A 33 -15.29 5.41 -6.18
C THR A 33 -14.43 4.44 -6.98
N THR A 34 -13.13 4.34 -6.64
CA THR A 34 -12.19 3.44 -7.33
C THR A 34 -12.52 1.98 -7.06
N SER A 35 -12.95 1.63 -5.84
CA SER A 35 -13.37 0.26 -5.52
C SER A 35 -14.62 -0.16 -6.31
N ALA A 36 -15.60 0.73 -6.43
CA ALA A 36 -16.81 0.45 -7.22
C ALA A 36 -16.49 0.27 -8.72
N ILE A 37 -15.56 1.04 -9.27
CA ILE A 37 -15.04 0.83 -10.63
C ILE A 37 -14.46 -0.57 -10.76
N LEU A 38 -13.57 -0.95 -9.84
CA LEU A 38 -12.90 -2.25 -9.86
C LEU A 38 -13.87 -3.41 -9.64
N GLU A 39 -14.94 -3.22 -8.87
CA GLU A 39 -16.02 -4.19 -8.71
C GLU A 39 -16.80 -4.43 -10.01
N SER A 40 -16.99 -3.38 -10.80
CA SER A 40 -17.71 -3.46 -12.08
C SER A 40 -16.92 -4.22 -13.17
N LEU A 41 -15.66 -4.54 -12.91
CA LEU A 41 -14.81 -5.34 -13.79
C LEU A 41 -15.03 -6.86 -13.58
N SER A 42 -14.21 -7.69 -14.23
CA SER A 42 -14.39 -9.14 -14.24
C SER A 42 -14.02 -9.79 -12.89
N SER A 43 -14.28 -11.09 -12.76
CA SER A 43 -13.91 -11.88 -11.58
C SER A 43 -12.41 -11.90 -11.31
N LYS A 44 -11.57 -11.78 -12.36
CA LYS A 44 -10.11 -11.67 -12.24
C LYS A 44 -9.73 -10.44 -11.41
N GLU A 45 -10.37 -9.30 -11.67
CA GLU A 45 -10.13 -8.05 -10.96
C GLU A 45 -10.59 -8.11 -9.50
N LYS A 46 -11.69 -8.82 -9.22
CA LYS A 46 -12.15 -9.04 -7.84
C LYS A 46 -11.17 -9.89 -7.03
N ASN A 47 -10.57 -10.91 -7.64
CA ASN A 47 -9.53 -11.72 -7.00
C ASN A 47 -8.25 -10.91 -6.77
N TRP A 48 -7.84 -10.10 -7.75
CA TRP A 48 -6.73 -9.16 -7.59
C TRP A 48 -7.02 -8.18 -6.43
N PHE A 49 -8.22 -7.59 -6.38
CA PHE A 49 -8.63 -6.64 -5.36
C PHE A 49 -8.57 -7.23 -3.95
N ARG A 50 -9.00 -8.49 -3.79
CA ARG A 50 -8.90 -9.21 -2.51
C ARG A 50 -7.45 -9.29 -2.03
N ASN A 51 -6.53 -9.72 -2.89
CA ASN A 51 -5.11 -9.82 -2.52
C ASN A 51 -4.52 -8.43 -2.28
N GLN A 52 -4.85 -7.46 -3.12
CA GLN A 52 -4.36 -6.09 -2.99
C GLN A 52 -4.82 -5.43 -1.69
N THR A 53 -6.05 -5.71 -1.25
CA THR A 53 -6.57 -5.22 0.03
C THR A 53 -5.72 -5.72 1.20
N ALA A 54 -5.37 -7.01 1.20
CA ALA A 54 -4.51 -7.57 2.23
C ALA A 54 -3.10 -6.96 2.18
N ILE A 55 -2.52 -6.84 0.98
CA ILE A 55 -1.20 -6.22 0.78
C ILE A 55 -1.19 -4.79 1.33
N VAL A 56 -2.15 -3.96 0.91
CA VAL A 56 -2.25 -2.56 1.37
C VAL A 56 -2.47 -2.48 2.88
N THR A 57 -3.21 -3.42 3.47
CA THR A 57 -3.38 -3.48 4.93
C THR A 57 -2.03 -3.69 5.61
N PHE A 58 -1.26 -4.72 5.23
CA PHE A 58 0.05 -4.96 5.81
C PHE A 58 1.10 -3.88 5.45
N GLU A 59 0.99 -3.28 4.27
CA GLU A 59 1.93 -2.26 3.80
C GLU A 59 1.72 -0.90 4.49
N GLU A 60 0.48 -0.52 4.73
CA GLU A 60 0.14 0.82 5.23
C GLU A 60 -0.18 0.83 6.72
N CYS A 61 -0.74 -0.25 7.27
CA CYS A 61 -1.09 -0.31 8.69
C CYS A 61 -1.15 -1.78 9.16
N TRP A 62 0.02 -2.39 9.33
CA TRP A 62 0.13 -3.82 9.65
C TRP A 62 -0.65 -4.30 10.88
N PRO A 63 -0.89 -3.50 11.95
CA PRO A 63 -1.70 -3.93 13.08
C PRO A 63 -3.15 -4.26 12.71
N LEU A 64 -3.71 -3.60 11.69
CA LEU A 64 -5.05 -3.93 11.17
C LEU A 64 -5.14 -5.35 10.56
N GLY A 65 -4.01 -6.05 10.45
CA GLY A 65 -3.98 -7.48 10.17
C GLY A 65 -4.74 -8.32 11.20
N THR A 66 -4.96 -7.85 12.44
CA THR A 66 -5.84 -8.52 13.43
C THR A 66 -7.30 -8.50 12.99
N ASP A 67 -7.71 -7.45 12.27
CA ASP A 67 -9.12 -7.19 11.94
C ASP A 67 -9.43 -7.50 10.47
N LEU A 68 -8.50 -8.16 9.77
CA LEU A 68 -8.58 -8.43 8.34
C LEU A 68 -9.56 -9.59 8.05
N VAL A 69 -10.85 -9.28 8.09
CA VAL A 69 -11.92 -10.27 7.88
C VAL A 69 -12.60 -10.07 6.54
N PHE A 70 -12.38 -11.04 5.64
CA PHE A 70 -13.07 -11.08 4.34
C PHE A 70 -14.14 -12.18 4.31
N ASN A 71 -15.37 -11.78 4.05
CA ASN A 71 -16.46 -12.69 3.67
C ASN A 71 -16.51 -12.84 2.13
N ARG A 72 -17.54 -13.51 1.57
CA ARG A 72 -17.65 -13.69 0.11
C ARG A 72 -17.96 -12.39 -0.64
N LYS A 73 -18.59 -11.41 0.02
CA LYS A 73 -19.07 -10.17 -0.59
C LYS A 73 -17.93 -9.17 -0.83
N PHE A 74 -18.12 -8.25 -1.77
CA PHE A 74 -17.07 -7.31 -2.17
C PHE A 74 -16.82 -6.24 -1.09
N HIS A 75 -17.90 -5.74 -0.46
CA HIS A 75 -17.82 -4.67 0.54
C HIS A 75 -16.95 -5.02 1.75
N SER A 76 -16.79 -6.29 2.14
CA SER A 76 -15.87 -6.65 3.25
C SER A 76 -14.40 -6.32 2.94
N LYS A 77 -13.98 -6.38 1.68
CA LYS A 77 -12.62 -5.98 1.27
C LYS A 77 -12.50 -4.47 1.25
N VAL A 78 -13.53 -3.78 0.75
CA VAL A 78 -13.58 -2.31 0.74
C VAL A 78 -13.58 -1.77 2.17
N ALA A 79 -14.29 -2.42 3.09
CA ALA A 79 -14.31 -2.07 4.51
C ALA A 79 -12.91 -2.12 5.13
N ALA A 80 -12.11 -3.15 4.83
CA ALA A 80 -10.71 -3.21 5.27
C ALA A 80 -9.90 -2.03 4.70
N LEU A 81 -10.03 -1.70 3.41
CA LEU A 81 -9.36 -0.51 2.84
C LEU A 81 -9.83 0.78 3.51
N VAL A 82 -11.12 0.92 3.80
CA VAL A 82 -11.65 2.12 4.48
C VAL A 82 -11.11 2.23 5.91
N LYS A 83 -11.00 1.12 6.65
CA LYS A 83 -10.32 1.09 7.97
C LYS A 83 -8.88 1.58 7.83
N VAL A 84 -8.09 1.01 6.92
CA VAL A 84 -6.70 1.46 6.66
C VAL A 84 -6.63 2.93 6.27
N THR A 85 -7.58 3.40 5.44
CA THR A 85 -7.64 4.78 4.96
C THR A 85 -7.88 5.75 6.13
N ARG A 86 -8.76 5.39 7.07
CA ARG A 86 -9.09 6.18 8.27
C ARG A 86 -8.02 6.11 9.35
N SER A 87 -7.16 5.09 9.33
CA SER A 87 -6.12 4.91 10.34
C SER A 87 -4.86 5.69 10.04
N LYS A 88 -4.14 6.02 11.11
CA LYS A 88 -2.74 6.42 11.08
C LYS A 88 -1.89 5.25 10.58
N LYS A 89 -0.96 5.53 9.67
CA LYS A 89 -0.17 4.48 9.03
C LYS A 89 0.88 3.93 10.00
N ALA A 90 1.09 2.62 9.97
CA ALA A 90 2.09 1.92 10.78
C ALA A 90 2.99 1.12 9.82
N LYS A 91 4.17 1.66 9.53
CA LYS A 91 5.01 1.24 8.39
C LYS A 91 6.14 0.27 8.76
N ASP A 92 6.19 -0.23 10.00
CA ASP A 92 7.29 -1.10 10.46
C ASP A 92 7.42 -2.38 9.65
N ALA A 93 6.32 -3.08 9.40
CA ALA A 93 6.32 -4.27 8.55
C ALA A 93 6.86 -3.97 7.14
N THR A 94 6.50 -2.81 6.59
CA THR A 94 6.95 -2.38 5.26
C THR A 94 8.43 -2.09 5.23
N GLY A 95 8.93 -1.29 6.17
CA GLY A 95 10.34 -0.97 6.29
C GLY A 95 11.19 -2.21 6.48
N LEU A 96 10.80 -3.09 7.42
CA LEU A 96 11.52 -4.32 7.72
C LEU A 96 11.47 -5.30 6.55
N GLY A 97 10.30 -5.48 5.95
CA GLY A 97 10.10 -6.35 4.78
C GLY A 97 10.93 -5.90 3.57
N PHE A 98 11.02 -4.59 3.32
CA PHE A 98 11.83 -4.06 2.21
C PHE A 98 13.33 -4.27 2.43
N LEU A 99 13.83 -4.00 3.63
CA LEU A 99 15.23 -4.25 3.99
C LEU A 99 15.56 -5.76 3.92
N ALA A 100 14.67 -6.61 4.41
CA ALA A 100 14.82 -8.06 4.41
C ALA A 100 14.80 -8.65 2.98
N TYR A 101 13.92 -8.13 2.12
CA TYR A 101 13.87 -8.50 0.70
C TYR A 101 15.14 -8.08 -0.03
N ALA A 102 15.63 -6.86 0.18
CA ALA A 102 16.90 -6.43 -0.39
C ALA A 102 18.07 -7.32 0.08
N LEU A 103 18.11 -7.70 1.36
CA LEU A 103 19.09 -8.67 1.86
C LEU A 103 18.92 -10.04 1.22
N SER A 104 17.67 -10.49 0.97
CA SER A 104 17.42 -11.81 0.38
C SER A 104 17.97 -11.88 -1.04
N GLU A 105 17.85 -10.79 -1.79
CA GLU A 105 18.43 -10.58 -3.12
C GLU A 105 19.95 -10.38 -3.12
N GLY A 106 20.59 -10.36 -1.94
CA GLY A 106 22.05 -10.31 -1.79
C GLY A 106 22.62 -8.93 -1.50
N ASP A 107 21.78 -7.90 -1.35
CA ASP A 107 22.24 -6.55 -1.02
C ASP A 107 22.57 -6.43 0.46
N ARG A 108 23.85 -6.60 0.80
CA ARG A 108 24.33 -6.53 2.19
C ARG A 108 24.42 -5.11 2.73
N SER A 109 24.27 -4.07 1.90
CA SER A 109 24.36 -2.66 2.34
C SER A 109 23.22 -2.23 3.25
N VAL A 110 22.14 -3.01 3.35
CA VAL A 110 21.04 -2.80 4.31
C VAL A 110 21.47 -2.99 5.77
N LEU A 111 22.59 -3.67 5.99
CA LEU A 111 23.13 -4.02 7.31
C LEU A 111 24.11 -2.94 7.77
N THR A 112 23.92 -2.45 8.99
CA THR A 112 24.75 -1.37 9.56
C THR A 112 25.75 -1.88 10.61
N GLY A 113 25.75 -3.18 10.89
CA GLY A 113 26.52 -3.78 11.99
C GLY A 113 25.88 -3.58 13.37
N SER A 114 24.67 -3.05 13.45
CA SER A 114 23.94 -2.87 14.72
C SER A 114 23.29 -4.17 15.18
N ALA A 115 22.92 -4.26 16.46
CA ALA A 115 22.20 -5.42 16.99
C ALA A 115 20.86 -5.67 16.27
N GLU A 116 20.23 -4.59 15.79
CA GLU A 116 18.95 -4.61 15.08
C GLU A 116 19.03 -5.34 13.72
N ASP A 117 20.23 -5.51 13.15
CA ASP A 117 20.46 -6.28 11.91
C ASP A 117 19.95 -7.72 12.01
N ARG A 118 19.85 -8.27 13.23
CA ARG A 118 19.30 -9.61 13.46
C ARG A 118 17.87 -9.74 12.93
N HIS A 119 17.04 -8.71 13.07
CA HIS A 119 15.65 -8.73 12.64
C HIS A 119 15.54 -8.78 11.12
N ILE A 120 16.35 -7.97 10.42
CA ILE A 120 16.46 -8.01 8.95
C ILE A 120 16.91 -9.40 8.48
N ARG A 121 17.90 -10.01 9.16
CA ARG A 121 18.40 -11.34 8.81
C ARG A 121 17.36 -12.43 9.00
N ILE A 122 16.59 -12.40 10.09
CA ILE A 122 15.52 -13.38 10.35
C ILE A 122 14.46 -13.30 9.26
N VAL A 123 13.94 -12.10 8.96
CA VAL A 123 12.92 -11.94 7.91
C VAL A 123 13.51 -12.23 6.52
N SER A 124 14.77 -11.90 6.26
CA SER A 124 15.43 -12.26 4.99
C SER A 124 15.54 -13.78 4.80
N ASN A 125 15.84 -14.51 5.87
CA ASN A 125 15.79 -15.98 5.86
C ASN A 125 14.36 -16.49 5.68
N ALA A 126 13.36 -15.83 6.26
CA ALA A 126 11.96 -16.16 6.02
C ALA A 126 11.57 -16.00 4.55
N VAL A 127 12.05 -14.96 3.86
CA VAL A 127 11.84 -14.78 2.42
C VAL A 127 12.46 -15.93 1.62
N ARG A 128 13.67 -16.38 2.00
CA ARG A 128 14.38 -17.49 1.31
C ARG A 128 13.80 -18.87 1.62
N ARG A 129 13.26 -19.06 2.83
CA ARG A 129 12.74 -20.35 3.34
C ARG A 129 11.37 -20.14 3.99
N PRO A 130 10.33 -19.83 3.18
CA PRO A 130 9.03 -19.46 3.70
C PRO A 130 8.39 -20.57 4.54
N ASP A 131 8.53 -21.83 4.15
CA ASP A 131 7.91 -22.94 4.89
C ASP A 131 8.53 -23.14 6.28
N GLU A 132 9.86 -23.03 6.41
CA GLU A 132 10.55 -23.05 7.72
C GLU A 132 10.08 -21.91 8.62
N PHE A 133 9.89 -20.72 8.06
CA PHE A 133 9.40 -19.57 8.81
C PHE A 133 7.98 -19.77 9.34
N TRP A 134 7.05 -20.22 8.50
CA TRP A 134 5.66 -20.43 8.93
C TRP A 134 5.55 -21.54 9.99
N ASN A 135 6.30 -22.62 9.82
CA ASN A 135 6.40 -23.67 10.84
C ASN A 135 6.96 -23.14 12.18
N TRP A 136 7.95 -22.24 12.14
CA TRP A 136 8.51 -21.61 13.33
C TRP A 136 7.49 -20.68 14.01
N VAL A 137 6.80 -19.83 13.24
CA VAL A 137 5.76 -18.92 13.76
C VAL A 137 4.63 -19.70 14.43
N ASP A 138 4.16 -20.80 13.83
CA ASP A 138 3.07 -21.63 14.38
C ASP A 138 3.42 -22.30 15.72
N GLN A 139 4.72 -22.48 16.02
CA GLN A 139 5.20 -23.09 17.25
C GLN A 139 5.34 -22.10 18.41
N ILE A 140 5.32 -20.79 18.13
CA ILE A 140 5.51 -19.78 19.17
C ILE A 140 4.20 -19.56 19.91
N LYS A 141 4.28 -19.60 21.25
CA LYS A 141 3.17 -19.20 22.11
C LYS A 141 2.99 -17.70 22.04
N THR A 142 1.96 -17.25 21.34
CA THR A 142 1.61 -15.82 21.21
C THR A 142 0.31 -15.50 21.93
N ALA A 143 0.10 -14.21 22.25
CA ALA A 143 -1.20 -13.70 22.67
C ALA A 143 -2.27 -13.92 21.57
N ALA A 144 -3.56 -13.87 21.94
CA ALA A 144 -4.66 -14.13 21.02
C ALA A 144 -4.67 -13.19 19.80
N CYS A 145 -4.47 -11.88 19.99
CA CYS A 145 -4.41 -10.91 18.90
C CYS A 145 -3.25 -11.18 17.92
N ALA A 146 -2.07 -11.52 18.45
CA ALA A 146 -0.92 -11.92 17.64
C ALA A 146 -1.20 -13.18 16.81
N LYS A 147 -1.92 -14.15 17.39
CA LYS A 147 -2.34 -15.35 16.66
C LYS A 147 -3.25 -15.03 15.48
N ILE A 148 -4.25 -14.15 15.66
CA ILE A 148 -5.17 -13.76 14.58
C ILE A 148 -4.41 -13.07 13.44
N LEU A 149 -3.50 -12.15 13.76
CA LEU A 149 -2.67 -11.47 12.75
C LEU A 149 -1.80 -12.46 11.98
N VAL A 150 -1.15 -13.39 12.68
CA VAL A 150 -0.33 -14.45 12.08
C VAL A 150 -1.18 -15.32 11.14
N GLU A 151 -2.38 -15.74 11.56
CA GLU A 151 -3.29 -16.54 10.72
C GLU A 151 -3.69 -15.78 9.44
N ASN A 152 -3.99 -14.48 9.56
CA ASN A 152 -4.28 -13.62 8.41
C ASN A 152 -3.06 -13.43 7.51
N ALA A 153 -1.87 -13.21 8.06
CA ALA A 153 -0.64 -13.12 7.29
C ALA A 153 -0.34 -14.44 6.54
N HIS A 154 -0.49 -15.59 7.22
CA HIS A 154 -0.33 -16.91 6.62
C HIS A 154 -1.35 -17.16 5.49
N ARG A 155 -2.60 -16.73 5.66
CA ARG A 155 -3.66 -16.80 4.62
C ARG A 155 -3.28 -16.05 3.34
N PHE A 156 -2.56 -14.94 3.47
CA PHE A 156 -2.12 -14.10 2.34
C PHE A 156 -0.63 -14.23 2.00
N ARG A 157 0.07 -15.26 2.50
CA ARG A 157 1.52 -15.46 2.29
C ARG A 157 2.00 -15.53 0.83
N GLN A 158 1.09 -15.79 -0.12
CA GLN A 158 1.38 -15.82 -1.56
C GLN A 158 0.82 -14.61 -2.32
N ALA A 159 0.25 -13.62 -1.63
CA ALA A 159 -0.29 -12.42 -2.27
C ALA A 159 0.84 -11.55 -2.83
N GLY A 160 0.64 -11.02 -4.04
CA GLY A 160 1.55 -10.03 -4.63
C GLY A 160 2.90 -10.59 -5.10
N LEU A 161 3.84 -9.66 -5.27
CA LEU A 161 5.23 -9.90 -5.66
C LEU A 161 6.06 -10.34 -4.45
N ALA A 162 7.30 -10.79 -4.68
CA ALA A 162 8.20 -11.24 -3.61
C ALA A 162 8.41 -10.19 -2.51
N ARG A 163 8.48 -8.91 -2.90
CA ARG A 163 8.57 -7.79 -1.96
C ARG A 163 7.34 -7.66 -1.06
N ASP A 164 6.14 -7.84 -1.60
CA ASP A 164 4.88 -7.78 -0.83
C ASP A 164 4.81 -8.92 0.18
N ARG A 165 5.23 -10.12 -0.24
CA ARG A 165 5.31 -11.30 0.64
C ARG A 165 6.29 -11.08 1.79
N ALA A 166 7.42 -10.41 1.53
CA ALA A 166 8.37 -10.05 2.58
C ALA A 166 7.76 -9.10 3.63
N VAL A 167 6.89 -8.17 3.22
CA VAL A 167 6.14 -7.29 4.14
C VAL A 167 5.15 -8.10 4.98
N ILE A 168 4.43 -9.05 4.38
CA ILE A 168 3.50 -9.93 5.10
C ILE A 168 4.25 -10.80 6.12
N GLN A 169 5.41 -11.35 5.75
CA GLN A 169 6.27 -12.11 6.66
C GLN A 169 6.83 -11.22 7.78
N ALA A 170 7.22 -9.98 7.47
CA ALA A 170 7.66 -9.02 8.48
C ALA A 170 6.54 -8.69 9.48
N ALA A 171 5.29 -8.53 9.03
CA ALA A 171 4.15 -8.32 9.92
C ALA A 171 3.93 -9.52 10.86
N ALA A 172 3.95 -10.74 10.34
CA ALA A 172 3.84 -11.95 11.16
C ALA A 172 5.00 -12.06 12.17
N TYR A 173 6.23 -11.76 11.73
CA TYR A 173 7.40 -11.75 12.60
C TYR A 173 7.24 -10.74 13.75
N LEU A 174 6.90 -9.48 13.44
CA LEU A 174 6.72 -8.41 14.42
C LEU A 174 5.64 -8.76 15.44
N ALA A 175 4.52 -9.36 15.01
CA ALA A 175 3.45 -9.79 15.91
C ALA A 175 3.87 -10.88 16.90
N VAL A 176 4.88 -11.67 16.56
CA VAL A 176 5.35 -12.80 17.38
C VAL A 176 6.45 -12.37 18.36
N ILE A 177 7.28 -11.39 17.98
CA ILE A 177 8.43 -10.97 18.79
C ILE A 177 8.17 -9.77 19.70
N GLY A 178 7.03 -9.09 19.55
CA GLY A 178 6.69 -7.91 20.35
C GLY A 178 5.20 -7.63 20.37
N ASP A 179 4.84 -6.51 20.99
CA ASP A 179 3.45 -6.08 21.08
C ASP A 179 2.97 -5.50 19.75
N ILE A 180 1.72 -5.80 19.40
CA ILE A 180 1.04 -5.15 18.29
C ILE A 180 0.64 -3.74 18.75
N PRO A 181 1.12 -2.66 18.09
CA PRO A 181 0.78 -1.31 18.49
C PRO A 181 -0.71 -1.05 18.24
N PRO A 182 -1.35 -0.19 19.06
CA PRO A 182 -2.76 0.14 18.89
C PRO A 182 -3.00 0.84 17.55
N VAL A 183 -4.16 0.61 16.96
CA VAL A 183 -4.59 1.31 15.75
C VAL A 183 -5.19 2.65 16.14
N GLU A 184 -4.54 3.74 15.73
CA GLU A 184 -5.04 5.11 15.93
C GLU A 184 -5.78 5.60 14.67
N LEU A 185 -6.82 6.39 14.87
CA LEU A 185 -7.46 7.13 13.78
C LEU A 185 -6.58 8.31 13.36
N ALA A 186 -6.44 8.51 12.06
CA ALA A 186 -5.78 9.68 11.52
C ALA A 186 -6.69 10.90 11.62
N ALA A 187 -6.09 12.09 11.71
CA ALA A 187 -6.82 13.34 11.55
C ALA A 187 -7.53 13.40 10.18
N GLN A 188 -8.67 14.09 10.12
CA GLN A 188 -9.38 14.30 8.86
C GLN A 188 -8.50 15.12 7.90
N HIS A 189 -8.22 14.55 6.73
CA HIS A 189 -7.49 15.21 5.67
C HIS A 189 -8.45 16.03 4.81
N THR A 190 -8.27 17.35 4.75
CA THR A 190 -9.18 18.27 4.03
C THR A 190 -8.64 18.74 2.68
N GLN A 191 -7.37 18.46 2.38
CA GLN A 191 -6.77 18.88 1.12
C GLN A 191 -7.23 17.99 -0.04
N ALA A 192 -7.53 18.63 -1.17
CA ALA A 192 -7.93 17.95 -2.40
C ALA A 192 -6.85 16.98 -2.91
N PHE A 193 -7.28 15.83 -3.41
CA PHE A 193 -6.37 14.80 -3.90
C PHE A 193 -5.68 15.22 -5.21
N PRO A 194 -4.34 15.24 -5.27
CA PRO A 194 -3.60 15.61 -6.48
C PRO A 194 -3.52 14.44 -7.46
N TYR A 195 -4.49 14.26 -8.37
CA TYR A 195 -4.58 13.10 -9.27
C TYR A 195 -3.31 12.75 -10.06
N TRP A 196 -2.43 13.72 -10.35
CA TRP A 196 -1.15 13.46 -11.03
C TRP A 196 -0.25 12.50 -10.25
N VAL A 197 -0.37 12.41 -8.92
CA VAL A 197 0.43 11.48 -8.10
C VAL A 197 0.11 10.02 -8.42
N ALA A 198 -1.07 9.72 -8.95
CA ALA A 198 -1.41 8.37 -9.43
C ALA A 198 -0.64 7.99 -10.71
N LEU A 199 -0.05 8.95 -11.42
CA LEU A 199 0.69 8.76 -12.66
C LEU A 199 2.19 8.68 -12.39
N ASP A 200 2.64 7.55 -11.85
CA ASP A 200 4.02 7.33 -11.42
C ASP A 200 4.78 6.32 -12.31
N MET A 201 5.92 5.83 -11.82
CA MET A 201 6.76 4.82 -12.49
C MET A 201 6.03 3.48 -12.78
N HIS A 202 4.89 3.23 -12.14
CA HIS A 202 4.06 2.05 -12.40
C HIS A 202 3.07 2.28 -13.55
N THR A 203 2.84 3.53 -13.97
CA THR A 203 1.98 3.88 -15.10
C THR A 203 2.79 4.19 -16.37
N PRO A 204 2.25 3.91 -17.59
CA PRO A 204 2.91 4.32 -18.84
C PRO A 204 3.17 5.82 -18.93
N GLN A 205 2.20 6.65 -18.51
CA GLN A 205 2.28 8.10 -18.52
C GLN A 205 3.40 8.60 -17.61
N GLY A 206 3.43 8.15 -16.35
CA GLY A 206 4.47 8.53 -15.40
C GLY A 206 5.85 8.05 -15.82
N ARG A 207 6.00 6.83 -16.35
CA ARG A 207 7.30 6.36 -16.90
C ARG A 207 7.81 7.23 -18.04
N ARG A 208 6.94 7.66 -18.94
CA ARG A 208 7.30 8.56 -20.05
C ARG A 208 7.80 9.90 -19.49
N VAL A 209 6.97 10.55 -18.66
CA VAL A 209 7.31 11.87 -18.10
C VAL A 209 8.58 11.82 -17.26
N LEU A 210 8.76 10.82 -16.40
CA LEU A 210 9.96 10.72 -15.58
C LEU A 210 11.23 10.54 -16.42
N LYS A 211 11.17 9.80 -17.54
CA LYS A 211 12.31 9.67 -18.45
C LYS A 211 12.64 10.99 -19.14
N ASP A 212 11.62 11.73 -19.59
CA ASP A 212 11.81 13.02 -20.25
C ASP A 212 12.37 14.07 -19.28
N VAL A 213 11.77 14.22 -18.10
CA VAL A 213 12.24 15.16 -17.07
C VAL A 213 13.63 14.80 -16.57
N ALA A 214 13.93 13.51 -16.35
CA ALA A 214 15.28 13.08 -15.96
C ALA A 214 16.33 13.46 -17.02
N ARG A 215 16.00 13.31 -18.31
CA ARG A 215 16.88 13.72 -19.41
C ARG A 215 17.06 15.24 -19.42
N ASP A 216 15.98 15.99 -19.37
CA ASP A 216 15.99 17.44 -19.57
C ASP A 216 16.70 18.17 -18.41
N LEU A 217 16.53 17.66 -17.18
CA LEU A 217 17.20 18.18 -15.98
C LEU A 217 18.55 17.52 -15.69
N HIS A 218 19.00 16.57 -16.51
CA HIS A 218 20.25 15.82 -16.31
C HIS A 218 20.32 15.14 -14.93
N ILE A 219 19.18 14.63 -14.44
CA ILE A 219 19.06 13.91 -13.17
C ILE A 219 19.12 12.40 -13.46
N PRO A 220 19.91 11.60 -12.72
CA PRO A 220 19.82 10.14 -12.81
C PRO A 220 18.39 9.65 -12.59
N LEU A 221 17.83 8.90 -13.54
CA LEU A 221 16.42 8.47 -13.50
C LEU A 221 16.03 7.79 -12.17
N LYS A 222 16.92 6.98 -11.59
CA LYS A 222 16.66 6.31 -10.30
C LYS A 222 16.53 7.28 -9.13
N GLN A 223 17.26 8.40 -9.14
CA GLN A 223 17.12 9.46 -8.16
C GLN A 223 15.78 10.18 -8.31
N LEU A 224 15.37 10.47 -9.55
CA LEU A 224 14.06 11.08 -9.80
C LEU A 224 12.89 10.14 -9.45
N GLU A 225 12.97 8.86 -9.82
CA GLU A 225 11.96 7.85 -9.48
C GLU A 225 11.80 7.72 -7.96
N TRP A 226 12.92 7.70 -7.22
CA TRP A 226 12.89 7.57 -5.77
C TRP A 226 12.41 8.83 -5.07
N THR A 227 12.83 10.01 -5.51
CA THR A 227 12.35 11.28 -4.94
C THR A 227 10.86 11.49 -5.18
N LEU A 228 10.34 11.19 -6.39
CA LEU A 228 8.89 11.15 -6.63
C LEU A 228 8.20 10.19 -5.66
N PHE A 229 8.71 8.96 -5.53
CA PHE A 229 8.12 8.00 -4.62
C PHE A 229 8.15 8.51 -3.17
N TYR A 230 9.28 9.02 -2.68
CA TYR A 230 9.45 9.42 -1.29
C TYR A 230 8.57 10.63 -0.94
N PHE A 231 8.61 11.69 -1.74
CA PHE A 231 7.90 12.93 -1.44
C PHE A 231 6.40 12.87 -1.75
N GLU A 232 5.99 12.10 -2.76
CA GLU A 232 4.60 12.12 -3.25
C GLU A 232 3.95 10.74 -3.24
N GLY A 233 4.70 9.72 -3.65
CA GLY A 233 4.19 8.35 -3.65
C GLY A 233 3.84 7.89 -2.25
N ALA A 234 4.79 7.99 -1.31
CA ALA A 234 4.77 7.48 0.05
C ALA A 234 4.12 8.43 1.06
N GLN A 235 3.70 9.62 0.63
CA GLN A 235 3.00 10.57 1.49
C GLN A 235 1.72 9.94 2.06
N THR A 236 1.58 9.97 3.39
CA THR A 236 0.44 9.43 4.13
C THR A 236 -0.46 10.55 4.66
N ASN A 237 -1.68 10.21 5.07
CA ASN A 237 -2.55 11.13 5.83
C ASN A 237 -2.01 11.43 7.23
N ASP A 238 -1.48 10.41 7.90
CA ASP A 238 -0.77 10.48 9.17
C ASP A 238 0.10 9.21 9.28
N SER A 239 1.16 9.23 10.07
CA SER A 239 2.02 8.05 10.29
C SER A 239 2.49 7.99 11.74
N ALA A 240 2.44 6.79 12.32
CA ALA A 240 3.20 6.46 13.50
C ALA A 240 4.69 6.49 13.17
N MET A 241 5.51 6.78 14.18
CA MET A 241 6.96 6.68 14.08
C MET A 241 7.32 5.24 13.74
N SER A 242 8.21 5.04 12.77
CA SER A 242 8.63 3.71 12.33
C SER A 242 10.12 3.71 12.02
N ILE A 243 10.89 3.11 12.94
CA ILE A 243 12.35 3.00 12.81
C ILE A 243 12.73 2.22 11.55
N TRP A 244 11.94 1.20 11.18
CA TRP A 244 12.22 0.36 10.03
C TRP A 244 11.93 1.07 8.72
N TRP A 245 10.86 1.89 8.68
CA TRP A 245 10.54 2.69 7.51
C TRP A 245 11.60 3.75 7.25
N GLU A 246 11.98 4.51 8.29
CA GLU A 246 13.04 5.52 8.20
C GLU A 246 14.37 4.90 7.76
N ARG A 247 14.74 3.76 8.37
CA ARG A 247 15.94 3.01 7.99
C ARG A 247 15.89 2.54 6.54
N SER A 248 14.74 2.06 6.07
CA SER A 248 14.55 1.65 4.67
C SER A 248 14.71 2.83 3.71
N CYS A 249 14.13 3.98 4.05
CA CYS A 249 14.26 5.20 3.25
C CYS A 249 15.73 5.68 3.20
N ASN A 250 16.38 5.79 4.36
CA ASN A 250 17.78 6.21 4.46
C ASN A 250 18.72 5.29 3.65
N TRP A 251 18.53 3.98 3.80
CA TRP A 251 19.30 3.00 3.02
C TRP A 251 19.11 3.18 1.51
N TYR A 252 17.87 3.39 1.05
CA TYR A 252 17.61 3.52 -0.39
C TYR A 252 18.20 4.80 -0.97
N PHE A 253 18.13 5.91 -0.23
CA PHE A 253 18.80 7.17 -0.60
C PHE A 253 20.32 7.01 -0.72
N GLN A 254 20.96 6.34 0.25
CA GLN A 254 22.39 6.02 0.17
C GLN A 254 22.70 5.13 -1.05
N LYS A 255 21.87 4.11 -1.31
CA LYS A 255 22.05 3.18 -2.43
C LYS A 255 22.01 3.86 -3.80
N ILE A 256 21.19 4.89 -3.97
CA ILE A 256 21.11 5.66 -5.22
C ILE A 256 22.07 6.85 -5.26
N GLY A 257 22.94 6.98 -4.27
CA GLY A 257 23.95 8.04 -4.20
C GLY A 257 23.35 9.44 -4.04
N LEU A 258 22.24 9.56 -3.31
CA LEU A 258 21.57 10.83 -3.04
C LEU A 258 21.38 11.00 -1.53
N PRO A 259 22.07 11.92 -0.85
CA PRO A 259 21.80 12.24 0.55
C PRO A 259 20.32 12.64 0.72
N MET A 260 19.65 12.12 1.75
CA MET A 260 18.21 12.38 1.97
C MET A 260 17.98 13.87 2.21
N GLU A 261 18.90 14.54 2.89
CA GLU A 261 18.87 15.96 3.21
C GLU A 261 18.92 16.82 1.95
N GLU A 262 19.58 16.35 0.89
CA GLU A 262 19.73 17.03 -0.40
C GLU A 262 18.64 16.64 -1.40
N ALA A 263 17.83 15.62 -1.10
CA ALA A 263 16.82 15.09 -2.02
C ALA A 263 15.83 16.15 -2.52
N HIS A 264 15.51 17.14 -1.68
CA HIS A 264 14.64 18.25 -2.03
C HIS A 264 15.22 19.15 -3.14
N LEU A 265 16.55 19.29 -3.22
CA LEU A 265 17.23 20.11 -4.22
C LEU A 265 17.03 19.56 -5.64
N ILE A 266 16.87 18.24 -5.76
CA ILE A 266 16.55 17.56 -7.02
C ILE A 266 15.04 17.54 -7.25
N TRP A 267 14.27 17.26 -6.18
CA TRP A 267 12.83 17.07 -6.30
C TRP A 267 12.08 18.34 -6.65
N GLU A 268 12.31 19.45 -5.94
CA GLU A 268 11.54 20.69 -6.15
C GLU A 268 11.58 21.22 -7.60
N PRO A 269 12.74 21.32 -8.28
CA PRO A 269 12.75 21.74 -9.69
C PRO A 269 12.10 20.69 -10.62
N ALA A 270 12.31 19.40 -10.35
CA ALA A 270 11.70 18.33 -11.16
C ALA A 270 10.19 18.25 -10.99
N ARG A 271 9.69 18.51 -9.78
CA ARG A 271 8.27 18.46 -9.42
C ARG A 271 7.42 19.37 -10.31
N VAL A 272 7.88 20.60 -10.55
CA VAL A 272 7.17 21.56 -11.41
C VAL A 272 7.00 21.00 -12.82
N GLN A 273 8.09 20.47 -13.40
CA GLN A 273 8.06 19.89 -14.75
C GLN A 273 7.22 18.62 -14.82
N VAL A 274 7.29 17.76 -13.81
CA VAL A 274 6.48 16.53 -13.73
C VAL A 274 4.99 16.88 -13.67
N ILE A 275 4.59 17.84 -12.84
CA ILE A 275 3.19 18.29 -12.72
C ILE A 275 2.71 18.88 -14.05
N GLU A 276 3.50 19.75 -14.67
CA GLU A 276 3.15 20.37 -15.95
C GLU A 276 2.98 19.31 -17.06
N ALA A 277 3.96 18.41 -17.19
CA ALA A 277 3.95 17.36 -18.20
C ALA A 277 2.82 16.33 -18.00
N LEU A 278 2.39 16.09 -16.75
CA LEU A 278 1.27 15.20 -16.41
C LEU A 278 -0.09 15.92 -16.39
N SER A 279 -0.15 17.24 -16.62
CA SER A 279 -1.37 18.03 -16.36
C SER A 279 -2.58 17.57 -17.17
N GLU A 280 -2.41 17.23 -18.45
CA GLU A 280 -3.51 16.72 -19.30
C GLU A 280 -3.91 15.30 -18.90
N ASP A 281 -2.94 14.41 -18.71
CA ASP A 281 -3.20 13.03 -18.29
C ASP A 281 -3.91 12.99 -16.92
N SER A 282 -3.54 13.88 -16.01
CA SER A 282 -4.15 14.07 -14.69
C SER A 282 -5.59 14.59 -14.79
N ARG A 283 -5.82 15.62 -15.61
CA ARG A 283 -7.17 16.15 -15.88
C ARG A 283 -8.05 15.09 -16.54
N GLN A 284 -7.50 14.30 -17.45
CA GLN A 284 -8.23 13.20 -18.07
C GLN A 284 -8.61 12.12 -17.04
N LEU A 285 -7.69 11.68 -16.19
CA LEU A 285 -7.99 10.70 -15.14
C LEU A 285 -9.10 11.20 -14.20
N HIS A 286 -9.02 12.46 -13.78
CA HIS A 286 -10.06 13.06 -12.93
C HIS A 286 -11.42 13.12 -13.65
N ARG A 287 -11.45 13.57 -14.91
CA ARG A 287 -12.69 13.59 -15.72
C ARG A 287 -13.27 12.19 -15.88
N ASP A 288 -12.46 11.19 -16.20
CA ASP A 288 -12.91 9.80 -16.37
C ASP A 288 -13.59 9.27 -15.10
N LEU A 289 -12.95 9.50 -13.94
CA LEU A 289 -13.50 9.13 -12.64
C LEU A 289 -14.80 9.85 -12.33
N TYR A 290 -14.83 11.17 -12.54
CA TYR A 290 -15.99 11.99 -12.25
C TYR A 290 -17.19 11.60 -13.11
N THR A 291 -17.00 11.48 -14.43
CA THR A 291 -18.05 11.06 -15.37
C THR A 291 -18.56 9.65 -15.03
N TRP A 292 -17.67 8.72 -14.68
CA TRP A 292 -18.09 7.39 -14.24
C TRP A 292 -18.88 7.44 -12.93
N LYS A 293 -18.43 8.19 -11.94
CA LYS A 293 -19.12 8.33 -10.65
C LYS A 293 -20.53 8.90 -10.82
N LEU A 294 -20.71 9.91 -11.68
CA LEU A 294 -22.01 10.49 -11.95
C LEU A 294 -23.00 9.49 -12.56
N THR A 295 -22.52 8.67 -13.49
CA THR A 295 -23.34 7.64 -14.16
C THR A 295 -23.60 6.41 -13.29
N ASN A 296 -22.81 6.20 -12.23
CA ASN A 296 -22.89 5.04 -11.33
C ASN A 296 -23.16 5.44 -9.86
N ARG A 297 -23.75 6.62 -9.63
CA ARG A 297 -23.90 7.22 -8.29
C ARG A 297 -24.61 6.30 -7.31
N GLU A 298 -25.70 5.66 -7.73
CA GLU A 298 -26.46 4.74 -6.87
C GLU A 298 -25.63 3.52 -6.44
N GLY A 299 -24.81 2.97 -7.34
CA GLY A 299 -23.91 1.87 -7.03
C GLY A 299 -22.84 2.26 -6.01
N VAL A 300 -22.23 3.44 -6.15
CA VAL A 300 -21.23 3.95 -5.21
C VAL A 300 -21.86 4.20 -3.82
N GLU A 301 -23.02 4.84 -3.76
CA GLU A 301 -23.73 5.07 -2.49
C GLU A 301 -24.22 3.77 -1.85
N GLY A 302 -24.65 2.80 -2.66
CA GLY A 302 -25.01 1.45 -2.20
C GLY A 302 -23.83 0.74 -1.55
N LEU A 303 -22.67 0.73 -2.21
CA LEU A 303 -21.43 0.16 -1.67
C LEU A 303 -21.02 0.85 -0.36
N LYS A 304 -21.10 2.18 -0.32
CA LYS A 304 -20.79 2.96 0.89
C LYS A 304 -21.67 2.54 2.08
N LYS A 305 -22.99 2.44 1.87
CA LYS A 305 -23.91 1.99 2.93
C LYS A 305 -23.59 0.58 3.42
N GLN A 306 -23.31 -0.36 2.50
CA GLN A 306 -22.93 -1.73 2.85
C GLN A 306 -21.64 -1.79 3.67
N VAL A 307 -20.65 -0.98 3.30
CA VAL A 307 -19.37 -0.90 4.01
C VAL A 307 -19.54 -0.31 5.42
N GLU A 308 -20.27 0.80 5.58
CA GLU A 308 -20.48 1.38 6.91
C GLU A 308 -21.26 0.43 7.83
N LEU A 309 -22.28 -0.25 7.29
CA LEU A 309 -23.00 -1.29 8.05
C LEU A 309 -22.05 -2.43 8.46
N PHE A 310 -21.20 -2.90 7.55
CA PHE A 310 -20.24 -3.95 7.87
C PHE A 310 -19.26 -3.52 8.96
N ILE A 311 -18.71 -2.31 8.87
CA ILE A 311 -17.79 -1.76 9.87
C ILE A 311 -18.51 -1.64 11.23
N SER A 312 -19.72 -1.07 11.27
CA SER A 312 -20.45 -0.86 12.53
C SER A 312 -20.79 -2.18 13.23
N HIS A 313 -21.18 -3.22 12.49
CA HIS A 313 -21.48 -4.53 13.07
C HIS A 313 -20.21 -5.20 13.62
N PHE A 314 -19.09 -5.07 12.92
CA PHE A 314 -17.81 -5.61 13.36
C PHE A 314 -17.34 -4.96 14.67
N ASP A 315 -17.45 -3.63 14.75
CA ASP A 315 -17.02 -2.88 15.93
C ASP A 315 -17.97 -3.10 17.14
N SER A 316 -19.21 -3.54 16.91
CA SER A 316 -20.16 -3.93 17.97
C SER A 316 -19.99 -5.38 18.50
N GLY A 317 -19.04 -6.15 17.97
CA GLY A 317 -18.72 -7.50 18.47
C GLY A 317 -19.70 -8.63 18.06
N GLN A 318 -20.62 -8.38 17.13
CA GLN A 318 -21.56 -9.39 16.62
C GLN A 318 -20.95 -10.23 15.48
N MET A 319 -19.87 -10.97 15.77
CA MET A 319 -19.12 -11.72 14.75
C MET A 319 -19.92 -12.88 14.12
N ASP A 320 -20.89 -13.45 14.83
CA ASP A 320 -21.67 -14.61 14.38
C ASP A 320 -22.64 -14.32 13.21
N GLN A 321 -22.80 -13.05 12.82
CA GLN A 321 -23.71 -12.62 11.72
C GLN A 321 -22.98 -12.12 10.46
N LEU A 322 -21.65 -12.26 10.39
CA LEU A 322 -20.84 -11.73 9.27
C LEU A 322 -21.12 -12.39 7.91
N GLU A 323 -21.80 -13.54 7.88
CA GLU A 323 -22.25 -14.18 6.64
C GLU A 323 -23.55 -13.58 6.08
N LEU A 324 -24.32 -12.86 6.90
CA LEU A 324 -25.62 -12.30 6.52
C LEU A 324 -25.52 -10.97 5.75
N PHE A 325 -24.33 -10.35 5.72
CA PHE A 325 -24.10 -9.04 5.12
C PHE A 325 -23.15 -9.10 3.91
#